data_AF-A0A7W1PG49-F1
#
_entry.id   AF-A0A7W1PG49-F1
#
_cell.length_a   1.000
_cell.length_b   1.000
_cell.length_c   1.000
_cell.angle_alpha   90.00
_cell.angle_beta   90.00
_cell.angle_gamma   90.00
#
_symmetry.space_group_name_H-M   'P 1'
#
loop_
_entity.id
_entity.type
_entity.pdbx_description
1 polymer ?
#
loop_
_entity_poly.entity_id
_entity_poly.type
_entity_poly.pdbx_seq_one_letter_code
_entity_poly.pdbx_strand_id
1 'polypeptide(L)'
;MSGDPRPRERLVSRALDWFGFTHAELLRAMPAGATGAAAGLYAASRLRIPSWAGAGVHLGVLLFSAVLGFVLGMLMVRTVVHGSAKLVAGSVMPSGGTTPSQADYSREDAMLMQRDVRGALERYEAMIAADPRLVGARLRAADIHAREGNDPGRAEALFREVQRISGVAKSDDLYASNRLVDLYEGPLANTGRAMVELRRIIERYPGTRAADDARRGLATLKARHLGDGGPTASMTPE
;
A
#
# COMPACT_ATOMS: atom_id res chain seq x y z
N MET A 1 -25.63 26.97 1.67
CA MET A 1 -26.20 26.79 0.32
C MET A 1 -25.33 25.80 -0.44
N SER A 2 -25.75 24.53 -0.52
CA SER A 2 -25.06 23.53 -1.35
C SER A 2 -25.54 23.73 -2.79
N GLY A 3 -24.66 24.22 -3.65
CA GLY A 3 -24.95 24.37 -5.07
C GLY A 3 -25.07 22.98 -5.70
N ASP A 4 -26.19 22.72 -6.37
CA ASP A 4 -26.38 21.49 -7.15
C ASP A 4 -25.24 21.36 -8.18
N PRO A 5 -24.49 20.25 -8.21
CA PRO A 5 -23.39 20.06 -9.14
C PRO A 5 -23.84 20.19 -10.59
N ARG A 6 -22.96 20.75 -11.42
CA ARG A 6 -23.28 20.99 -12.83
C ARG A 6 -23.55 19.66 -13.54
N PRO A 7 -24.39 19.62 -14.59
CA PRO A 7 -24.75 18.39 -15.30
C PRO A 7 -23.55 17.54 -15.77
N ARG A 8 -22.43 18.18 -16.11
CA ARG A 8 -21.18 17.52 -16.50
C ARG A 8 -20.50 16.78 -15.33
N GLU A 9 -20.55 17.34 -14.13
CA GLU A 9 -19.97 16.73 -12.92
C GLU A 9 -20.77 15.49 -12.49
N ARG A 10 -22.09 15.48 -12.73
CA ARG A 10 -22.95 14.30 -12.49
C ARG A 10 -22.66 13.12 -13.40
N LEU A 11 -22.24 13.37 -14.65
CA LEU A 11 -21.86 12.32 -15.59
C LEU A 11 -20.49 11.72 -15.23
N VAL A 12 -19.53 12.57 -14.87
CA VAL A 12 -18.20 12.12 -14.47
C VAL A 12 -18.27 11.32 -13.17
N SER A 13 -19.00 11.78 -12.16
CA SER A 13 -19.19 11.03 -10.91
C SER A 13 -19.87 9.68 -11.12
N ARG A 14 -20.97 9.60 -11.89
CA ARG A 14 -21.61 8.31 -12.20
C ARG A 14 -20.70 7.34 -12.95
N ALA A 15 -19.88 7.83 -13.88
CA ALA A 15 -18.92 6.98 -14.58
C ALA A 15 -17.86 6.46 -13.61
N LEU A 16 -17.32 7.32 -12.74
CA LEU A 16 -16.32 6.93 -11.74
C LEU A 16 -16.87 5.93 -10.72
N ASP A 17 -18.10 6.12 -10.25
CA ASP A 17 -18.78 5.20 -9.34
C ASP A 17 -19.02 3.84 -10.02
N TRP A 18 -19.43 3.84 -11.29
CA TRP A 18 -19.64 2.61 -12.06
C TRP A 18 -18.34 1.80 -12.23
N PHE A 19 -17.20 2.48 -12.35
CA PHE A 19 -15.89 1.84 -12.41
C PHE A 19 -15.23 1.64 -11.03
N GLY A 20 -15.89 2.04 -9.94
CA GLY A 20 -15.39 1.88 -8.57
C GLY A 20 -14.09 2.65 -8.31
N PHE A 21 -13.94 3.84 -8.88
CA PHE A 21 -12.83 4.75 -8.63
C PHE A 21 -13.26 5.93 -7.76
N THR A 22 -12.49 6.21 -6.71
CA THR A 22 -12.57 7.51 -6.05
C THR A 22 -11.85 8.58 -6.88
N HIS A 23 -12.24 9.85 -6.72
CA HIS A 23 -11.58 10.98 -7.41
C HIS A 23 -10.07 11.03 -7.13
N ALA A 24 -9.65 10.72 -5.90
CA ALA A 24 -8.25 10.71 -5.51
C ALA A 24 -7.46 9.58 -6.18
N GLU A 25 -8.04 8.39 -6.31
CA GLU A 25 -7.41 7.28 -7.05
C GLU A 25 -7.28 7.58 -8.54
N LEU A 26 -8.30 8.23 -9.13
CA LEU A 26 -8.24 8.64 -10.53
C LEU A 26 -7.07 9.59 -10.78
N LEU A 27 -6.90 10.62 -9.94
CA LEU A 27 -5.81 11.58 -10.04
C LEU A 27 -4.43 10.90 -9.89
N ARG A 28 -4.30 9.94 -8.97
CA ARG A 28 -3.06 9.17 -8.79
C ARG A 28 -2.79 8.20 -9.95
N ALA A 29 -3.82 7.70 -10.60
CA ALA A 29 -3.71 6.77 -11.72
C ALA A 29 -3.57 7.48 -13.08
N MET A 30 -3.87 8.77 -13.18
CA MET A 30 -3.77 9.55 -14.44
C MET A 30 -2.41 9.43 -15.12
N PRO A 31 -1.26 9.55 -14.44
CA PRO A 31 0.05 9.42 -15.09
C PRO A 31 0.22 8.06 -15.76
N ALA A 32 -0.18 6.97 -15.08
CA ALA A 32 -0.07 5.61 -15.62
C ALA A 32 -1.06 5.36 -16.77
N GLY A 33 -2.27 5.91 -16.69
CA GLY A 33 -3.23 5.89 -17.79
C GLY A 33 -2.69 6.60 -19.03
N ALA A 34 -2.07 7.78 -18.86
CA ALA A 34 -1.44 8.52 -19.96
C ALA A 34 -0.29 7.73 -20.60
N THR A 35 0.56 7.07 -19.80
CA THR A 35 1.61 6.18 -20.31
C THR A 35 1.02 5.00 -21.10
N GLY A 36 -0.05 4.38 -20.59
CA GLY A 36 -0.75 3.30 -21.28
C GLY A 36 -1.33 3.73 -22.62
N ALA A 37 -1.95 4.92 -22.68
CA ALA A 37 -2.48 5.49 -23.92
C ALA A 37 -1.38 5.75 -24.96
N ALA A 38 -0.24 6.29 -24.54
CA ALA A 38 0.92 6.52 -25.41
C ALA A 38 1.47 5.20 -25.97
N ALA A 39 1.55 4.15 -25.14
CA ALA A 39 1.96 2.82 -25.58
C ALA A 39 0.98 2.20 -26.59
N GLY A 40 -0.33 2.35 -26.37
CA GLY A 40 -1.37 1.89 -27.29
C GLY A 40 -1.31 2.58 -28.64
N LEU A 41 -1.14 3.91 -28.66
CA LEU A 41 -0.94 4.69 -29.90
C LEU A 41 0.32 4.27 -30.64
N TYR A 42 1.43 4.07 -29.91
CA TYR A 42 2.67 3.59 -30.49
C TYR A 42 2.50 2.21 -31.15
N ALA A 43 1.84 1.27 -30.47
CA ALA A 43 1.56 -0.06 -31.03
C ALA A 43 0.66 0.02 -32.28
N ALA A 44 -0.39 0.83 -32.24
CA ALA A 44 -1.30 1.03 -33.37
C ALA A 44 -0.60 1.65 -34.59
N SER A 45 0.35 2.57 -34.37
CA SER A 45 1.11 3.19 -35.45
C SER A 45 2.00 2.21 -36.23
N ARG A 46 2.31 1.04 -35.66
CA ARG A 46 3.10 -0.02 -36.29
C ARG A 46 2.25 -0.99 -37.11
N LEU A 47 0.92 -0.95 -36.99
CA LEU A 47 0.04 -1.79 -37.78
C LEU A 47 0.00 -1.30 -39.22
N ARG A 48 0.36 -2.18 -40.16
CA ARG A 48 0.16 -1.93 -41.59
C ARG A 48 -1.30 -2.13 -41.92
N ILE A 49 -2.07 -1.06 -41.79
CA ILE A 49 -3.45 -1.02 -42.24
C ILE A 49 -3.45 -0.92 -43.78
N PRO A 50 -4.20 -1.77 -44.49
CA PRO A 50 -4.27 -1.72 -45.95
C PRO A 50 -4.69 -0.34 -46.46
N SER A 51 -4.10 0.13 -47.56
CA SER A 51 -4.38 1.46 -48.13
C SER A 51 -5.82 1.64 -48.65
N TRP A 52 -6.57 0.55 -48.83
CA TRP A 52 -7.99 0.60 -49.17
C TRP A 52 -8.88 0.94 -47.96
N ALA A 53 -8.35 0.84 -46.73
CA ALA A 53 -9.06 1.28 -45.55
C ALA A 53 -9.14 2.81 -45.55
N GLY A 54 -10.36 3.36 -45.56
CA GLY A 54 -10.54 4.81 -45.51
C GLY A 54 -9.94 5.44 -44.26
N ALA A 55 -9.64 6.74 -44.31
CA ALA A 55 -9.05 7.50 -43.19
C ALA A 55 -9.82 7.33 -41.86
N GLY A 56 -11.14 7.10 -41.93
CA GLY A 56 -11.97 6.81 -40.75
C GLY A 56 -11.58 5.53 -40.00
N VAL A 57 -11.12 4.49 -40.71
CA VAL A 57 -10.67 3.23 -40.09
C VAL A 57 -9.36 3.44 -39.34
N HIS A 58 -8.41 4.18 -39.93
CA HIS A 58 -7.15 4.52 -39.27
C HIS A 58 -7.38 5.33 -38.00
N LEU A 59 -8.23 6.36 -38.06
CA LEU A 59 -8.58 7.17 -36.90
C LEU A 59 -9.27 6.34 -35.81
N GLY A 60 -10.18 5.43 -36.20
CA GLY A 60 -10.84 4.50 -35.29
C GLY A 60 -9.88 3.58 -34.55
N VAL A 61 -8.90 2.99 -35.25
CA VAL A 61 -7.89 2.12 -34.64
C VAL A 61 -7.00 2.88 -33.65
N LEU A 62 -6.59 4.11 -33.97
CA LEU A 62 -5.79 4.94 -33.08
C LEU A 62 -6.55 5.31 -31.80
N LEU A 63 -7.79 5.78 -31.93
CA LEU A 63 -8.63 6.15 -30.78
C LEU A 63 -8.93 4.94 -29.90
N PHE A 64 -9.30 3.81 -30.51
CA PHE A 64 -9.55 2.57 -29.76
C PHE A 64 -8.31 2.11 -29.00
N SER A 65 -7.13 2.15 -29.62
CA SER A 65 -5.88 1.71 -28.99
C SER A 65 -5.44 2.65 -27.85
N ALA A 66 -5.69 3.96 -27.98
CA ALA A 66 -5.44 4.92 -26.90
C ALA A 66 -6.34 4.65 -25.68
N VAL A 67 -7.64 4.44 -25.89
CA VAL A 67 -8.59 4.13 -24.82
C VAL A 67 -8.25 2.79 -24.18
N LEU A 68 -7.95 1.76 -24.98
CA LEU A 68 -7.58 0.44 -24.46
C LEU A 68 -6.29 0.49 -23.64
N GLY A 69 -5.27 1.21 -24.13
CA GLY A 69 -4.02 1.43 -23.41
C GLY A 69 -4.22 2.16 -22.09
N PHE A 70 -5.06 3.20 -22.06
CA PHE A 70 -5.42 3.94 -20.85
C PHE A 70 -6.09 3.03 -19.80
N VAL A 71 -7.08 2.23 -20.22
CA VAL A 71 -7.79 1.29 -19.34
C VAL A 71 -6.85 0.22 -18.78
N LEU A 72 -5.97 -0.36 -19.61
CA LEU A 72 -4.98 -1.34 -19.17
C LEU A 72 -3.95 -0.74 -18.20
N GLY A 73 -3.49 0.48 -18.45
CA GLY A 73 -2.59 1.21 -17.54
C GLY A 73 -3.22 1.43 -16.15
N MET A 74 -4.49 1.85 -16.13
CA MET A 74 -5.24 2.00 -14.87
C MET A 74 -5.45 0.66 -14.14
N LEU A 75 -5.79 -0.41 -14.87
CA LEU A 75 -5.94 -1.76 -14.30
C LEU A 75 -4.62 -2.26 -13.68
N MET A 76 -3.49 -2.01 -14.33
CA MET A 76 -2.17 -2.40 -13.83
C MET A 76 -1.82 -1.69 -12.51
N VAL A 77 -2.07 -0.39 -12.38
CA VAL A 77 -1.87 0.32 -11.10
C VAL A 77 -2.78 -0.26 -10.04
N ARG A 78 -4.05 -0.54 -10.37
CA ARG A 78 -5.00 -1.13 -9.42
C ARG A 78 -4.53 -2.50 -8.94
N THR A 79 -4.06 -3.38 -9.83
CA THR A 79 -3.56 -4.71 -9.47
C THR A 79 -2.23 -4.65 -8.73
N VAL A 80 -1.36 -3.69 -9.01
CA VAL A 80 -0.11 -3.50 -8.23
C VAL A 80 -0.42 -2.96 -6.84
N VAL A 81 -1.28 -1.95 -6.72
CA VAL A 81 -1.65 -1.33 -5.44
C VAL A 81 -2.49 -2.26 -4.56
N HIS A 82 -3.42 -3.03 -5.13
CA HIS A 82 -4.28 -3.95 -4.37
C HIS A 82 -3.76 -5.39 -4.33
N GLY A 83 -2.97 -5.81 -5.32
CA GLY A 83 -2.41 -7.16 -5.42
C GLY A 83 -1.12 -7.34 -4.63
N SER A 84 -0.35 -6.27 -4.38
CA SER A 84 0.76 -6.31 -3.40
C SER A 84 0.26 -6.65 -2.00
N ALA A 85 -0.94 -6.20 -1.61
CA ALA A 85 -1.56 -6.61 -0.35
C ALA A 85 -1.93 -8.11 -0.32
N LYS A 86 -2.31 -8.72 -1.45
CA LYS A 86 -2.68 -10.16 -1.52
C LYS A 86 -1.49 -11.10 -1.70
N LEU A 87 -0.39 -10.69 -2.35
CA LEU A 87 0.80 -11.53 -2.50
C LEU A 87 1.65 -11.58 -1.22
N VAL A 88 1.56 -10.57 -0.35
CA VAL A 88 2.06 -10.66 1.03
C VAL A 88 1.15 -11.56 1.87
N ALA A 89 -0.17 -11.54 1.67
CA ALA A 89 -1.09 -12.43 2.38
C ALA A 89 -1.01 -13.91 1.93
N GLY A 90 -0.73 -14.18 0.65
CA GLY A 90 -0.69 -15.55 0.10
C GLY A 90 0.61 -16.32 0.34
N SER A 91 1.68 -15.66 0.77
CA SER A 91 2.96 -16.30 1.13
C SER A 91 3.16 -16.46 2.64
N VAL A 92 2.19 -15.99 3.43
CA VAL A 92 2.15 -16.10 4.89
C VAL A 92 0.80 -16.68 5.31
N MET A 93 0.41 -17.82 4.73
CA MET A 93 -0.67 -18.64 5.29
C MET A 93 -0.10 -19.38 6.51
N PRO A 94 -0.50 -19.05 7.75
CA PRO A 94 -0.07 -19.80 8.92
C PRO A 94 -0.79 -21.15 8.92
N SER A 95 -0.05 -22.21 9.20
CA SER A 95 -0.60 -23.50 9.58
C SER A 95 -1.62 -23.31 10.71
N GLY A 96 -2.84 -23.80 10.51
CA GLY A 96 -3.95 -23.67 11.44
C GLY A 96 -3.63 -24.26 12.82
N GLY A 97 -3.95 -23.51 13.87
CA GLY A 97 -3.86 -23.98 15.24
C GLY A 97 -4.17 -22.92 16.30
N THR A 98 -3.91 -21.65 16.02
CA THR A 98 -4.04 -20.58 17.05
C THR A 98 -4.55 -19.24 16.54
N THR A 99 -5.01 -19.14 15.29
CA THR A 99 -5.66 -17.91 14.81
C THR A 99 -7.04 -17.83 15.48
N PRO A 100 -7.32 -16.79 16.29
CA PRO A 100 -8.67 -16.54 16.78
C PRO A 100 -9.63 -16.55 15.59
N SER A 101 -10.75 -17.24 15.73
CA SER A 101 -11.67 -17.40 14.60
C SER A 101 -12.21 -16.03 14.20
N GLN A 102 -12.66 -15.89 12.95
CA GLN A 102 -13.25 -14.66 12.41
C GLN A 102 -14.41 -14.10 13.29
N ALA A 103 -15.01 -14.94 14.13
CA ALA A 103 -16.03 -14.54 15.11
C ALA A 103 -15.48 -13.64 16.23
N ASP A 104 -14.20 -13.77 16.61
CA ASP A 104 -13.64 -13.17 17.83
C ASP A 104 -13.47 -11.64 17.74
N TYR A 105 -13.47 -11.07 16.53
CA TYR A 105 -13.33 -9.62 16.30
C TYR A 105 -14.47 -9.03 15.46
N SER A 106 -15.54 -9.79 15.23
CA SER A 106 -16.64 -9.37 14.35
C SER A 106 -17.32 -8.08 14.84
N ARG A 107 -17.33 -7.84 16.16
CA ARG A 107 -17.96 -6.65 16.75
C ARG A 107 -17.13 -5.39 16.51
N GLU A 108 -15.83 -5.48 16.70
CA GLU A 108 -14.87 -4.39 16.51
C GLU A 108 -14.76 -4.04 15.03
N ASP A 109 -14.76 -5.04 14.15
CA ASP A 109 -14.77 -4.82 12.70
C ASP A 109 -16.07 -4.14 12.24
N ALA A 110 -17.22 -4.48 12.84
CA ALA A 110 -18.49 -3.79 12.57
C ALA A 110 -18.44 -2.30 13.00
N MET A 111 -17.75 -1.97 14.10
CA MET A 111 -17.55 -0.57 14.51
C MET A 111 -16.71 0.20 13.48
N LEU A 112 -15.63 -0.41 12.96
CA LEU A 112 -14.84 0.19 11.88
C LEU A 112 -15.67 0.44 10.62
N MET A 113 -16.53 -0.50 10.24
CA MET A 113 -17.47 -0.33 9.11
C MET A 113 -18.47 0.82 9.34
N GLN A 114 -18.88 1.04 10.59
CA GLN A 114 -19.73 2.16 11.00
C GLN A 114 -18.96 3.48 11.17
N ARG A 115 -17.66 3.50 10.87
CA ARG A 115 -16.73 4.63 11.08
C ARG A 115 -16.54 5.03 12.55
N ASP A 116 -16.91 4.15 13.49
CA ASP A 116 -16.59 4.32 14.90
C ASP A 116 -15.18 3.78 15.19
N VAL A 117 -14.18 4.47 14.63
CA VAL A 117 -12.76 4.11 14.78
C VAL A 117 -12.34 4.20 16.24
N ARG A 118 -12.83 5.21 16.98
CA ARG A 118 -12.51 5.42 18.38
C ARG A 118 -13.07 4.30 19.26
N GLY A 119 -14.34 3.94 19.10
CA GLY A 119 -14.94 2.84 19.84
C GLY A 119 -14.27 1.50 19.57
N ALA A 120 -13.86 1.24 18.31
CA ALA A 120 -13.09 0.05 17.96
C ALA A 120 -11.72 0.03 18.68
N LEU A 121 -10.98 1.15 18.69
CA LEU A 121 -9.69 1.24 19.38
C LEU A 121 -9.83 1.07 20.90
N GLU A 122 -10.82 1.71 21.52
CA GLU A 122 -11.11 1.56 22.96
C GLU A 122 -11.36 0.08 23.32
N ARG A 123 -12.05 -0.67 22.45
CA ARG A 123 -12.28 -2.11 22.61
C ARG A 123 -11.00 -2.92 22.50
N TYR A 124 -10.21 -2.70 21.45
CA TYR A 124 -8.95 -3.42 21.28
C TYR A 124 -7.99 -3.14 22.44
N GLU A 125 -7.88 -1.89 22.91
CA GLU A 125 -7.05 -1.53 24.07
C GLU A 125 -7.54 -2.22 25.35
N ALA A 126 -8.84 -2.34 25.56
CA ALA A 126 -9.39 -3.11 26.67
C ALA A 126 -9.03 -4.61 26.58
N MET A 127 -9.06 -5.20 25.39
CA MET A 127 -8.62 -6.59 25.17
C MET A 127 -7.11 -6.77 25.44
N ILE A 128 -6.30 -5.81 24.99
CA ILE A 128 -4.84 -5.76 25.18
C ILE A 128 -4.48 -5.65 26.66
N ALA A 129 -5.25 -4.88 27.43
CA ALA A 129 -5.10 -4.74 28.87
C ALA A 129 -5.54 -6.00 29.63
N ALA A 130 -6.61 -6.66 29.18
CA ALA A 130 -7.10 -7.90 29.76
C ALA A 130 -6.15 -9.09 29.50
N ASP A 131 -5.61 -9.20 28.29
CA ASP A 131 -4.61 -10.20 27.93
C ASP A 131 -3.39 -9.56 27.24
N PRO A 132 -2.30 -9.35 27.99
CA PRO A 132 -1.08 -8.80 27.44
C PRO A 132 -0.37 -9.66 26.37
N ARG A 133 -0.77 -10.92 26.19
CA ARG A 133 -0.20 -11.85 25.20
C ARG A 133 -1.07 -12.00 23.96
N LEU A 134 -2.22 -11.33 23.91
CA LEU A 134 -3.11 -11.37 22.75
C LEU A 134 -2.50 -10.59 21.57
N VAL A 135 -1.70 -11.29 20.77
CA VAL A 135 -0.97 -10.73 19.61
C VAL A 135 -1.93 -10.17 18.56
N GLY A 136 -3.02 -10.90 18.26
CA GLY A 136 -4.01 -10.50 17.24
C GLY A 136 -4.62 -9.13 17.52
N ALA A 137 -5.10 -8.89 18.75
CA ALA A 137 -5.66 -7.59 19.14
C ALA A 137 -4.65 -6.45 19.00
N ARG A 138 -3.38 -6.68 19.37
CA ARG A 138 -2.30 -5.68 19.23
C ARG A 138 -2.02 -5.32 17.79
N LEU A 139 -1.88 -6.33 16.93
CA LEU A 139 -1.64 -6.10 15.50
C LEU A 139 -2.79 -5.33 14.86
N ARG A 140 -4.04 -5.69 15.18
CA ARG A 140 -5.24 -4.99 14.67
C ARG A 140 -5.31 -3.55 15.17
N ALA A 141 -5.11 -3.31 16.47
CA ALA A 141 -5.04 -1.96 17.02
C ALA A 141 -3.94 -1.13 16.35
N ALA A 142 -2.74 -1.71 16.17
CA ALA A 142 -1.62 -1.04 15.52
C ALA A 142 -1.92 -0.63 14.08
N ASP A 143 -2.56 -1.51 13.30
CA ASP A 143 -2.97 -1.19 11.94
C ASP A 143 -4.03 -0.08 11.90
N ILE A 144 -5.00 -0.11 12.82
CA ILE A 144 -6.03 0.92 12.91
C ILE A 144 -5.40 2.27 13.25
N HIS A 145 -4.50 2.32 14.23
CA HIS A 145 -3.77 3.54 14.56
C HIS A 145 -2.95 4.08 13.37
N ALA A 146 -2.33 3.20 12.59
CA ALA A 146 -1.50 3.57 11.44
C ALA A 146 -2.31 4.12 10.26
N ARG A 147 -3.56 3.69 10.08
CA ARG A 147 -4.37 4.00 8.88
C ARG A 147 -5.52 4.95 9.16
N GLU A 148 -6.41 4.59 10.07
CA GLU A 148 -7.65 5.34 10.35
C GLU A 148 -7.53 6.26 11.56
N GLY A 149 -6.76 5.86 12.59
CA GLY A 149 -6.59 6.60 13.83
C GLY A 149 -5.63 7.80 13.74
N ASN A 150 -4.84 7.87 12.66
CA ASN A 150 -3.84 8.92 12.43
C ASN A 150 -2.86 9.13 13.60
N ASP A 151 -2.49 8.03 14.28
CA ASP A 151 -1.53 8.02 15.37
C ASP A 151 -0.40 7.02 15.06
N PRO A 152 0.55 7.41 14.19
CA PRO A 152 1.66 6.54 13.81
C PRO A 152 2.59 6.21 15.00
N GLY A 153 2.62 7.05 16.04
CA GLY A 153 3.41 6.82 17.25
C GLY A 153 2.85 5.68 18.09
N ARG A 154 1.53 5.66 18.32
CA ARG A 154 0.88 4.54 19.02
C ARG A 154 0.95 3.25 18.21
N ALA A 155 0.78 3.33 16.89
CA ALA A 155 0.97 2.17 16.01
C ALA A 155 2.38 1.58 16.15
N GLU A 156 3.41 2.44 16.14
CA GLU A 156 4.80 2.02 16.34
C GLU A 156 4.97 1.30 17.68
N ALA A 157 4.45 1.87 18.77
CA ALA A 157 4.55 1.28 20.10
C ALA A 157 3.94 -0.12 20.15
N LEU A 158 2.75 -0.31 19.57
CA LEU A 158 2.04 -1.59 19.56
C LEU A 158 2.77 -2.65 18.72
N PHE A 159 3.28 -2.32 17.53
CA PHE A 159 4.10 -3.26 16.75
C PHE A 159 5.38 -3.65 17.50
N ARG A 160 6.02 -2.71 18.21
CA ARG A 160 7.17 -2.99 19.06
C ARG A 160 6.82 -3.85 20.27
N GLU A 161 5.62 -3.74 20.81
CA GLU A 161 5.13 -4.61 21.88
C GLU A 161 4.97 -6.05 21.38
N VAL A 162 4.39 -6.25 20.19
CA VAL A 162 4.28 -7.58 19.57
C VAL A 162 5.65 -8.23 19.40
N GLN A 163 6.62 -7.48 18.92
CA GLN A 163 8.02 -7.90 18.77
C GLN A 163 8.70 -8.32 20.10
N ARG A 164 8.17 -7.89 21.26
CA ARG A 164 8.68 -8.20 22.61
C ARG A 164 7.96 -9.38 23.28
N ILE A 165 6.85 -9.87 22.71
CA ILE A 165 6.13 -11.01 23.26
C ILE A 165 6.96 -12.28 23.07
N SER A 166 7.28 -12.96 24.17
CA SER A 166 8.00 -14.24 24.13
C SER A 166 7.18 -15.31 23.41
N GLY A 167 7.79 -15.99 22.45
CA GLY A 167 7.12 -17.03 21.67
C GLY A 167 6.15 -16.51 20.60
N VAL A 168 6.21 -15.22 20.25
CA VAL A 168 5.44 -14.68 19.12
C VAL A 168 5.68 -15.50 17.85
N ALA A 169 4.61 -15.77 17.11
CA ALA A 169 4.70 -16.51 15.87
C ALA A 169 5.62 -15.79 14.88
N LYS A 170 6.41 -16.55 14.12
CA LYS A 170 7.32 -16.00 13.11
C LYS A 170 6.61 -15.11 12.09
N SER A 171 5.39 -15.49 11.68
CA SER A 171 4.55 -14.69 10.77
C SER A 171 4.25 -13.31 11.34
N ASP A 172 3.95 -13.24 12.64
CA ASP A 172 3.47 -12.04 13.31
C ASP A 172 4.62 -11.07 13.62
N ASP A 173 5.79 -11.58 14.02
CA ASP A 173 7.00 -10.75 14.19
C ASP A 173 7.49 -10.21 12.83
N LEU A 174 7.43 -11.02 11.75
CA LEU A 174 7.71 -10.54 10.39
C LEU A 174 6.71 -9.49 9.94
N TYR A 175 5.41 -9.71 10.19
CA TYR A 175 4.37 -8.74 9.87
C TYR A 175 4.61 -7.41 10.60
N ALA A 176 4.79 -7.44 11.92
CA ALA A 176 5.08 -6.25 12.72
C ALA A 176 6.36 -5.53 12.24
N SER A 177 7.42 -6.27 11.90
CA SER A 177 8.68 -5.69 11.43
C SER A 177 8.52 -4.97 10.08
N ASN A 178 7.77 -5.57 9.13
CA ASN A 178 7.49 -4.91 7.86
C ASN A 178 6.62 -3.66 8.03
N ARG A 179 5.59 -3.71 8.88
CA ARG A 179 4.74 -2.54 9.16
C ARG A 179 5.52 -1.42 9.86
N LEU A 180 6.51 -1.75 10.70
CA LEU A 180 7.43 -0.77 11.27
C LEU A 180 8.31 -0.11 10.20
N VAL A 181 8.81 -0.87 9.22
CA VAL A 181 9.54 -0.30 8.07
C VAL A 181 8.64 0.69 7.31
N ASP A 182 7.39 0.32 7.00
CA ASP A 182 6.43 1.22 6.33
C ASP A 182 6.20 2.51 7.14
N LEU A 183 6.02 2.40 8.45
CA LEU A 183 5.82 3.55 9.34
C LEU A 183 7.05 4.46 9.37
N TYR A 184 8.24 3.89 9.44
CA TYR A 184 9.51 4.63 9.47
C TYR A 184 9.84 5.28 8.13
N GLU A 185 9.54 4.67 6.99
CA GLU A 185 9.72 5.29 5.67
C GLU A 185 8.63 6.32 5.35
N GLY A 186 7.43 6.16 5.91
CA GLY A 186 6.30 7.04 5.66
C GLY A 186 6.09 8.07 6.78
N PRO A 187 5.03 7.93 7.59
CA PRO A 187 4.56 8.99 8.48
C PRO A 187 5.55 9.39 9.59
N LEU A 188 6.47 8.51 10.00
CA LEU A 188 7.48 8.83 11.01
C LEU A 188 8.77 9.42 10.42
N ALA A 189 8.96 9.35 9.10
CA ALA A 189 10.11 9.88 8.36
C ALA A 189 11.48 9.58 9.03
N ASN A 190 11.64 8.37 9.56
CA ASN A 190 12.82 7.92 10.28
C ASN A 190 13.54 6.79 9.54
N THR A 191 14.17 7.14 8.42
CA THR A 191 14.92 6.22 7.55
C THR A 191 15.96 5.38 8.31
N GLY A 192 16.63 5.96 9.31
CA GLY A 192 17.61 5.25 10.13
C GLY A 192 16.99 4.05 10.86
N ARG A 193 15.80 4.23 11.46
CA ARG A 193 15.06 3.15 12.12
C ARG A 193 14.49 2.13 11.14
N ALA A 194 14.07 2.55 9.95
CA ALA A 194 13.67 1.63 8.88
C ALA A 194 14.82 0.66 8.51
N MET A 195 16.03 1.20 8.35
CA MET A 195 17.21 0.38 8.04
C MET A 195 17.56 -0.61 9.17
N VAL A 196 17.36 -0.22 10.43
CA VAL A 196 17.56 -1.11 11.59
C VAL A 196 16.56 -2.27 11.56
N GLU A 197 15.28 -2.03 11.28
CA GLU A 197 14.29 -3.11 11.18
C GLU A 197 14.58 -4.06 10.02
N LEU A 198 15.03 -3.57 8.87
CA LEU A 198 15.43 -4.44 7.76
C LEU A 198 16.62 -5.33 8.12
N ARG A 199 17.62 -4.79 8.84
CA ARG A 199 18.74 -5.60 9.35
C ARG A 199 18.26 -6.66 10.33
N ARG A 200 17.36 -6.31 11.24
CA ARG A 200 16.74 -7.26 12.16
C ARG A 200 16.06 -8.41 11.41
N ILE A 201 15.32 -8.14 10.34
CA ILE A 201 14.68 -9.19 9.51
C ILE A 201 15.75 -10.12 8.90
N ILE A 202 16.83 -9.56 8.37
CA ILE A 202 17.93 -10.33 7.75
C ILE A 202 18.61 -11.24 8.78
N GLU A 203 18.88 -10.71 9.97
CA GLU A 203 19.58 -11.42 11.05
C GLU A 203 18.70 -12.49 11.69
N ARG A 204 17.43 -12.19 11.96
CA ARG A 204 16.51 -13.10 12.65
C ARG A 204 15.96 -14.20 11.75
N TYR A 205 15.86 -13.96 10.44
CA TYR A 205 15.25 -14.90 9.48
C TYR A 205 16.15 -15.23 8.29
N PRO A 206 17.39 -15.71 8.51
CA PRO A 206 18.33 -15.98 7.45
C PRO A 206 17.82 -17.07 6.49
N GLY A 207 18.16 -16.93 5.20
CA GLY A 207 17.78 -17.88 4.14
C GLY A 207 16.31 -17.86 3.75
N THR A 208 15.52 -16.93 4.28
CA THR A 208 14.11 -16.75 3.88
C THR A 208 13.98 -15.72 2.77
N ARG A 209 12.90 -15.84 1.98
CA ARG A 209 12.51 -14.81 1.02
C ARG A 209 12.38 -13.42 1.66
N ALA A 210 11.85 -13.35 2.89
CA ALA A 210 11.74 -12.09 3.63
C ALA A 210 13.12 -11.44 3.89
N ALA A 211 14.15 -12.23 4.21
CA ALA A 211 15.51 -11.72 4.35
C ALA A 211 16.10 -11.25 3.01
N ASP A 212 15.83 -11.96 1.90
CA ASP A 212 16.27 -11.53 0.58
C ASP A 212 15.61 -10.20 0.17
N ASP A 213 14.31 -10.06 0.43
CA ASP A 213 13.55 -8.84 0.19
C ASP A 213 14.07 -7.69 1.06
N ALA A 214 14.35 -7.96 2.33
CA ALA A 214 14.92 -6.97 3.26
C ALA A 214 16.34 -6.52 2.86
N ARG A 215 17.19 -7.41 2.31
CA ARG A 215 18.50 -7.01 1.76
C ARG A 215 18.37 -6.03 0.61
N ARG A 216 17.42 -6.29 -0.31
CA ARG A 216 17.15 -5.38 -1.44
C ARG A 216 16.62 -4.04 -0.94
N GLY A 217 15.65 -4.05 -0.03
CA GLY A 217 15.12 -2.83 0.61
C GLY A 217 16.21 -2.01 1.30
N LEU A 218 17.10 -2.69 2.04
CA LEU A 218 18.19 -2.03 2.75
C LEU A 218 19.21 -1.39 1.80
N ALA A 219 19.53 -2.05 0.69
CA ALA A 219 20.41 -1.49 -0.34
C ALA A 219 19.80 -0.22 -0.97
N THR A 220 18.51 -0.26 -1.31
CA THR A 220 17.77 0.89 -1.85
C THR A 220 17.72 2.05 -0.86
N LEU A 221 17.44 1.78 0.42
CA LEU A 221 17.41 2.82 1.46
C LEU A 221 18.78 3.47 1.69
N LYS A 222 19.86 2.68 1.71
CA LYS A 222 21.22 3.21 1.81
C LYS A 222 21.55 4.15 0.64
N ALA A 223 21.22 3.75 -0.58
CA ALA A 223 21.48 4.55 -1.76
C ALA A 223 20.76 5.92 -1.70
N ARG A 224 19.47 5.93 -1.30
CA ARG A 224 18.71 7.18 -1.10
C ARG A 224 19.31 8.04 0.01
N HIS A 225 19.55 7.45 1.19
CA HIS A 225 20.05 8.18 2.35
C HIS A 225 21.43 8.83 2.11
N LEU A 226 22.33 8.14 1.39
CA LEU A 226 23.63 8.68 1.01
C LEU A 226 23.52 9.76 -0.09
N GLY A 227 22.51 9.70 -0.94
CA GLY A 227 22.23 10.73 -1.94
C GLY A 227 21.66 12.02 -1.32
N ASP A 228 20.75 11.88 -0.36
CA ASP A 228 20.11 13.01 0.32
C ASP A 228 21.03 13.69 1.36
N GLY A 229 21.98 12.93 1.91
CA GLY A 229 22.97 13.38 2.90
C GLY A 229 24.40 13.47 2.35
N GLY A 230 24.60 13.45 1.03
CA GLY A 230 25.91 13.59 0.42
C GLY A 230 26.62 14.84 0.95
N PRO A 231 27.94 14.77 1.23
CA PRO A 231 28.64 15.86 1.89
C PRO A 231 28.47 17.12 1.07
N THR A 232 27.64 18.04 1.57
CA THR A 232 27.80 19.46 1.34
C THR A 232 29.08 19.88 2.05
N ALA A 233 30.20 19.36 1.54
CA ALA A 233 31.47 20.01 1.59
C ALA A 233 31.24 21.35 0.90
N SER A 234 30.77 22.30 1.69
CA SER A 234 30.99 23.72 1.50
C SER A 234 32.51 23.87 1.47
N MET A 235 33.10 23.60 0.30
CA MET A 235 34.32 24.21 -0.14
C MET A 235 34.04 25.71 -0.13
N THR A 236 34.33 26.36 0.98
CA THR A 236 34.75 27.76 0.96
C THR A 236 36.12 27.78 0.28
N PRO A 237 36.25 28.30 -0.95
CA PRO A 237 37.55 28.70 -1.44
C PRO A 237 37.99 29.90 -0.58
N GLU A 238 39.16 29.79 0.04
CA GLU A 238 39.88 30.96 0.57
C GLU A 238 40.33 31.89 -0.56
#